data_AF-A0A358QTR2-F1
#
_entry.id   AF-A0A358QTR2-F1
#
_cell.length_a   1.000
_cell.length_b   1.000
_cell.length_c   1.000
_cell.angle_alpha   90.00
_cell.angle_beta   90.00
_cell.angle_gamma   90.00
#
_symmetry.space_group_name_H-M   'P 1'
#
loop_
_entity.id
_entity.type
_entity.pdbx_description
1 polymer ?
#
loop_
_entity_poly.entity_id
_entity_poly.type
_entity_poly.pdbx_seq_one_letter_code
_entity_poly.pdbx_strand_id
1 'polypeptide(L)' 'MVARRKFALLKSMMEYIGVDEDRVNFAWVSAAEGGRFGELVSEVTEKVKKLGPNKGIVPSQEAGCCCGCKS' A
#
# COMPACT_ATOMS: atom_id res chain seq x y z
N MET A 1 -20.62 -8.61 8.70
CA MET A 1 -19.76 -7.43 8.97
C MET A 1 -18.33 -7.84 9.40
N VAL A 2 -17.73 -8.83 8.72
CA VAL A 2 -16.45 -9.45 9.15
C VAL A 2 -15.25 -8.75 8.53
N ALA A 3 -15.32 -8.37 7.25
CA ALA A 3 -14.22 -7.74 6.52
C ALA A 3 -13.77 -6.42 7.15
N ARG A 4 -14.69 -5.49 7.47
CA ARG A 4 -14.34 -4.21 8.10
C ARG A 4 -13.64 -4.39 9.45
N ARG A 5 -14.09 -5.35 10.27
CA ARG A 5 -13.47 -5.65 11.58
C ARG A 5 -12.07 -6.24 11.41
N LYS A 6 -11.92 -7.21 10.50
CA LYS A 6 -10.60 -7.79 10.18
C LYS A 6 -9.65 -6.75 9.61
N PHE A 7 -10.14 -5.84 8.77
CA PHE A 7 -9.34 -4.78 8.19
C PHE A 7 -8.86 -3.76 9.22
N ALA A 8 -9.68 -3.38 10.20
CA ALA A 8 -9.25 -2.49 11.29
C ALA A 8 -8.11 -3.10 12.13
N LEU A 9 -8.19 -4.41 12.43
CA LEU A 9 -7.11 -5.13 13.10
C LEU A 9 -5.85 -5.21 12.23
N LEU A 10 -6.01 -5.47 10.92
CA LEU A 10 -4.90 -5.48 9.98
C LEU A 10 -4.21 -4.11 9.91
N LYS A 11 -4.99 -3.02 9.86
CA LYS A 11 -4.47 -1.66 9.78
C LYS A 11 -3.62 -1.30 10.99
N SER A 12 -4.15 -1.52 12.20
CA SER A 12 -3.40 -1.30 13.45
C SER A 12 -2.16 -2.19 13.58
N MET A 13 -2.21 -3.43 13.08
CA MET A 13 -1.02 -4.28 12.99
C MET A 13 0.02 -3.74 12.01
N MET A 14 -0.43 -3.16 10.88
CA MET A 14 0.46 -2.59 9.87
C MET A 14 1.17 -1.32 10.37
N GLU A 15 0.45 -0.48 11.12
CA GLU A 15 1.03 0.65 11.85
C GLU A 15 2.08 0.20 12.86
N TYR A 16 1.79 -0.87 13.62
CA TYR A 16 2.70 -1.41 14.63
C TYR A 16 4.04 -1.88 14.04
N ILE A 17 4.04 -2.46 12.84
CA ILE A 17 5.26 -2.90 12.15
C ILE A 17 5.99 -1.75 11.42
N GLY A 18 5.51 -0.51 11.53
CA GLY A 18 6.15 0.68 10.96
C GLY A 18 5.80 0.96 9.49
N VAL A 19 4.72 0.37 8.98
CA VAL A 19 4.19 0.72 7.65
C VAL A 19 3.25 1.90 7.80
N ASP A 20 3.40 2.87 6.91
CA ASP A 20 2.57 4.06 6.85
C ASP A 20 1.09 3.72 6.58
N GLU A 21 0.18 4.32 7.34
CA GLU A 21 -1.27 4.09 7.27
C GLU A 21 -1.85 4.31 5.88
N ASP A 22 -1.32 5.30 5.15
CA ASP A 22 -1.83 5.71 3.85
C ASP A 22 -1.51 4.69 2.73
N ARG A 23 -0.68 3.67 3.04
CA ARG A 23 -0.37 2.55 2.13
C ARG A 23 -1.49 1.53 2.04
N VAL A 24 -2.37 1.46 3.04
CA VAL A 24 -3.38 0.40 3.18
C VAL A 24 -4.77 1.02 3.08
N ASN A 25 -5.39 0.89 1.91
CA ASN A 25 -6.69 1.49 1.59
C ASN A 25 -7.78 0.42 1.46
N PHE A 26 -9.00 0.74 1.87
CA PHE A 26 -10.16 -0.16 1.78
C PHE A 26 -11.38 0.56 1.27
N ALA A 27 -12.00 0.00 0.22
CA ALA A 27 -13.20 0.53 -0.40
C ALA A 27 -14.16 -0.59 -0.80
N TRP A 28 -15.45 -0.28 -0.81
CA TRP A 28 -16.49 -1.14 -1.36
C TRP A 28 -16.86 -0.64 -2.74
N VAL A 29 -16.76 -1.50 -3.74
CA VAL A 29 -17.05 -1.18 -5.13
C VAL A 29 -17.88 -2.32 -5.71
N SER A 30 -19.04 -1.99 -6.27
CA SER A 30 -19.90 -2.92 -6.99
C SER A 30 -19.48 -3.04 -8.46
N ALA A 31 -19.87 -4.12 -9.14
CA ALA A 31 -19.58 -4.35 -10.56
C ALA A 31 -20.11 -3.24 -11.49
N ALA A 32 -21.15 -2.51 -11.07
CA ALA A 32 -21.70 -1.39 -11.82
C ALA A 32 -20.95 -0.05 -11.62
N GLU A 33 -20.01 0.03 -10.67
CA GLU A 33 -19.32 1.27 -10.29
C GLU A 33 -17.92 1.39 -10.93
N GLY A 34 -17.78 0.98 -12.20
CA GLY A 34 -16.49 0.96 -12.90
C GLY A 34 -15.79 2.32 -12.99
N GLY A 35 -16.53 3.39 -13.26
CA GLY A 35 -15.96 4.76 -13.30
C GLY A 35 -15.39 5.18 -11.94
N ARG A 36 -16.17 4.98 -10.87
CA ARG A 36 -15.76 5.25 -9.48
C ARG A 36 -14.55 4.41 -9.06
N PHE A 37 -14.47 3.16 -9.52
CA PHE A 37 -13.30 2.31 -9.29
C PHE A 37 -12.03 2.92 -9.89
N GLY A 38 -12.10 3.40 -11.14
CA GLY A 38 -10.98 4.04 -11.81
C GLY A 38 -10.48 5.30 -11.09
N GLU A 39 -11.40 6.14 -10.63
CA GLU A 39 -11.08 7.32 -9.83
C GLU A 39 -10.38 6.95 -8.51
N LEU A 40 -10.93 5.97 -7.79
CA LEU A 40 -10.38 5.52 -6.51
C LEU A 40 -8.97 4.91 -6.66
N VAL A 41 -8.75 4.08 -7.68
CA VAL A 41 -7.43 3.53 -7.98
C VAL A 41 -6.43 4.63 -8.30
N SER A 42 -6.86 5.65 -9.05
CA SER A 42 -6.01 6.80 -9.39
C SER A 42 -5.63 7.58 -8.13
N GLU A 43 -6.59 7.89 -7.25
CA GLU A 43 -6.35 8.58 -5.98
C GLU A 43 -5.37 7.81 -5.09
N VAL A 44 -5.59 6.50 -4.91
CA VAL A 44 -4.70 5.64 -4.11
C VAL A 44 -3.30 5.62 -4.70
N THR A 45 -3.18 5.53 -6.02
CA THR A 45 -1.89 5.54 -6.72
C THR A 45 -1.14 6.85 -6.48
N GLU A 46 -1.83 7.99 -6.56
CA GLU A 46 -1.22 9.30 -6.29
C GLU A 46 -0.78 9.46 -4.84
N LYS A 47 -1.56 8.96 -3.87
CA LYS A 47 -1.14 8.92 -2.45
C LYS A 47 0.13 8.09 -2.27
N VAL A 48 0.17 6.90 -2.86
CA VAL A 48 1.32 5.99 -2.77
C VAL A 48 2.58 6.62 -3.41
N LYS A 49 2.43 7.30 -4.56
CA LYS A 49 3.55 8.01 -5.21
C LYS A 49 4.12 9.12 -4.31
N LYS A 50 3.27 9.91 -3.66
CA LYS A 50 3.71 11.03 -2.78
C LYS A 50 4.52 10.55 -1.57
N LEU A 51 4.16 9.41 -1.01
CA LEU A 51 4.87 8.82 0.13
C LEU A 51 6.23 8.19 -0.26
N GLY A 52 6.55 8.09 -1.56
CA GLY A 52 7.82 7.56 -2.05
C GLY A 52 7.96 6.03 -2.00
N PRO A 53 9.14 5.48 -2.36
CA PRO A 53 9.37 4.03 -2.38
C PRO A 53 9.36 3.43 -0.96
N ASN A 54 8.74 2.25 -0.82
CA ASN A 54 8.76 1.49 0.43
C ASN A 54 10.15 0.87 0.63
N LYS A 55 10.77 1.08 1.78
CA LYS A 55 12.11 0.57 2.14
C LYS A 55 12.07 -0.85 2.75
N GLY A 56 10.90 -1.49 2.75
CA GLY A 56 10.69 -2.83 3.29
C GLY A 56 10.32 -2.81 4.78
N ILE A 57 9.72 -3.92 5.24
CA ILE A 57 9.36 -4.16 6.66
C ILE A 57 10.56 -4.73 7.43
N VAL A 58 11.47 -5.38 6.70
CA VAL A 58 12.79 -5.77 7.19
C VAL A 58 13.82 -4.77 6.64
N PRO A 59 14.84 -4.37 7.40
CA PRO A 59 15.95 -3.61 6.84
C PRO A 59 16.66 -4.51 5.83
N SER A 60 16.36 -4.34 4.54
CA SER A 60 17.14 -4.95 3.48
C SER A 60 18.50 -4.26 3.49
N GLN A 61 19.47 -4.89 4.15
CA GLN A 61 20.86 -4.66 3.81
C GLN A 61 20.96 -4.89 2.28
N GLU A 62 21.33 -3.83 1.58
CA GLU A 62 21.66 -3.80 0.14
C GLU A 62 20.48 -3.89 -0.84
N ALA A 63 19.85 -2.74 -1.11
CA ALA A 63 19.43 -2.39 -2.47
C ALA A 63 20.67 -1.99 -3.31
N GLY A 64 21.67 -2.87 -3.33
CA GLY A 64 22.78 -2.84 -4.25
C GLY A 64 22.53 -3.92 -5.29
N CYS A 65 22.05 -3.51 -6.47
CA CYS A 65 22.42 -4.12 -7.74
C CYS A 65 22.31 -5.67 -7.82
N CYS A 66 21.12 -6.22 -8.09
CA CYS A 66 20.96 -7.66 -8.40
C CYS A 66 21.54 -8.10 -9.77
N CYS A 67 22.25 -7.23 -10.49
CA CYS A 67 23.00 -7.57 -11.69
C CYS A 67 24.23 -6.68 -11.70
N GLY A 68 25.40 -7.22 -11.35
CA GLY A 68 26.65 -6.53 -11.05
C GLY A 68 27.23 -5.61 -12.14
N CYS A 69 26.51 -4.55 -12.47
CA CYS A 69 26.97 -3.42 -13.25
C CYS A 69 26.97 -2.22 -12.29
N LYS A 70 28.09 -2.02 -11.59
CA LYS A 70 28.45 -0.68 -11.13
C LYS A 70 28.87 0.11 -12.37
N SER A 71 28.33 1.31 -12.54
CA SER A 71 28.94 2.31 -13.42
C SER A 71 30.35 2.62 -12.94
#